data_AF-U2MBM6-F1
#
_entry.id   AF-U2MBM6-F1
#
_cell.length_a   1.000
_cell.length_b   1.000
_cell.length_c   1.000
_cell.angle_alpha   90.00
_cell.angle_beta   90.00
_cell.angle_gamma   90.00
#
_symmetry.space_group_name_H-M   'P 1'
#
loop_
_entity.id
_entity.type
_entity.pdbx_description
1 polymer ?
#
loop_
_entity_poly.entity_id
_entity_poly.type
_entity_poly.pdbx_seq_one_letter_code
_entity_poly.pdbx_strand_id
1 'polypeptide(L)'
;MILHEMLANTSYYGQVLIYARNAYDQCVEIFQGSVENARKDEYVWDYLTYEVDQWICGNHWTLIYVKHYAYEDRLETCYYDSDRWTRENRPYKSSYEVEKELKCLS
;
A
#
# COMPACT_ATOMS: atom_id res chain seq x y z
N MET A 1 9.50 -5.65 -11.31
CA MET A 1 8.14 -5.30 -11.82
C MET A 1 7.70 -4.06 -11.06
N ILE A 2 7.21 -3.05 -11.76
CA ILE A 2 6.70 -1.82 -11.11
C ILE A 2 5.20 -1.93 -10.82
N LEU A 3 4.67 -1.06 -9.96
CA LEU A 3 3.26 -1.10 -9.56
C LEU A 3 2.32 -1.00 -10.77
N HIS A 4 2.64 -0.14 -11.75
CA HIS A 4 1.85 -0.01 -12.98
C HIS A 4 1.70 -1.34 -13.73
N GLU A 5 2.80 -2.09 -13.90
CA GLU A 5 2.80 -3.40 -14.55
C GLU A 5 2.05 -4.44 -13.73
N MET A 6 2.20 -4.42 -12.40
CA MET A 6 1.50 -5.33 -11.50
C MET A 6 -0.02 -5.11 -11.58
N LEU A 7 -0.47 -3.85 -11.56
CA LEU A 7 -1.88 -3.52 -11.72
C LEU A 7 -2.38 -3.91 -13.12
N ALA A 8 -1.56 -3.76 -14.16
CA ALA A 8 -1.88 -4.19 -15.53
C ALA A 8 -2.10 -5.71 -15.63
N ASN A 9 -1.28 -6.50 -14.94
CA ASN A 9 -1.33 -7.96 -14.90
C ASN A 9 -2.37 -8.53 -13.92
N THR A 10 -2.86 -7.70 -12.99
CA THR A 10 -3.96 -8.09 -12.09
C THR A 10 -5.29 -7.96 -12.84
N SER A 11 -6.22 -8.91 -12.62
CA SER A 11 -7.56 -8.85 -13.22
C SER A 11 -8.18 -7.47 -13.04
N TYR A 12 -8.73 -6.89 -14.11
CA TYR A 12 -9.34 -5.55 -14.08
C TYR A 12 -10.46 -5.44 -13.04
N TYR A 13 -11.20 -6.53 -12.82
CA TYR A 13 -12.27 -6.64 -11.81
C TYR A 13 -11.78 -7.19 -10.46
N GLY A 14 -10.48 -7.40 -10.30
CA GLY A 14 -9.88 -7.87 -9.06
C GLY A 14 -9.90 -6.80 -7.98
N GLN A 15 -9.79 -7.26 -6.73
CA GLN A 15 -9.60 -6.39 -5.56
C GLN A 15 -8.10 -6.36 -5.19
N VAL A 16 -7.61 -5.20 -4.80
CA VAL A 16 -6.21 -4.94 -4.42
C VAL A 16 -6.12 -4.21 -3.10
N LEU A 17 -5.12 -4.63 -2.31
CA LEU A 17 -4.70 -3.95 -1.10
C LEU A 17 -3.24 -3.52 -1.33
N ILE A 18 -2.98 -2.21 -1.37
CA ILE A 18 -1.66 -1.67 -1.76
C ILE A 18 -1.04 -0.98 -0.56
N TYR A 19 0.17 -1.41 -0.19
CA TYR A 19 0.93 -0.85 0.93
C TYR A 19 2.32 -0.40 0.47
N ALA A 20 2.75 0.78 0.89
CA ALA A 20 4.17 1.15 0.85
C ALA A 20 4.90 0.43 1.98
N ARG A 21 6.06 -0.17 1.70
CA ARG A 21 6.91 -0.83 2.71
C ARG A 21 8.35 -0.31 2.64
N ASN A 22 8.90 0.04 3.80
CA ASN A 22 10.31 0.41 3.92
C ASN A 22 11.16 -0.75 4.47
N ALA A 23 12.47 -0.53 4.57
CA ALA A 23 13.43 -1.53 5.03
C ALA A 23 13.25 -1.97 6.50
N TYR A 24 12.45 -1.24 7.29
CA TYR A 24 12.16 -1.51 8.69
C TYR A 24 10.83 -2.24 8.90
N ASP A 25 10.26 -2.81 7.83
CA ASP A 25 8.94 -3.46 7.84
C ASP A 25 7.78 -2.54 8.27
N GLN A 26 7.95 -1.23 8.09
CA GLN A 26 6.89 -0.27 8.32
C GLN A 26 6.05 -0.16 7.05
N CYS A 27 4.81 -0.63 7.13
CA CYS A 27 3.87 -0.67 6.02
C CYS A 27 2.81 0.40 6.20
N VAL A 28 2.54 1.22 5.18
CA VAL A 28 1.40 2.15 5.18
C VAL A 28 0.52 1.94 3.98
N GLU A 29 -0.78 1.97 4.26
CA GLU A 29 -1.81 1.79 3.25
C GLU A 29 -1.75 2.95 2.25
N ILE A 30 -1.64 2.58 0.98
CA ILE A 30 -1.82 3.48 -0.14
C ILE A 30 -3.27 3.43 -0.60
N PHE A 31 -3.81 2.21 -0.74
CA PHE A 31 -5.11 2.01 -1.35
C PHE A 31 -5.72 0.66 -0.98
N GLN A 32 -7.05 0.64 -0.85
CA GLN A 32 -7.84 -0.58 -0.75
C GLN A 32 -9.09 -0.47 -1.65
N GLY A 33 -9.25 -1.38 -2.60
CA GLY A 33 -10.44 -1.45 -3.44
C GLY A 33 -10.20 -2.18 -4.76
N SER A 34 -10.98 -1.85 -5.79
CA SER A 34 -10.83 -2.47 -7.10
C SER A 34 -9.57 -2.00 -7.84
N VAL A 35 -9.01 -2.85 -8.71
CA VAL A 35 -7.91 -2.48 -9.61
C VAL A 35 -8.28 -1.29 -10.50
N GLU A 36 -9.53 -1.23 -10.98
CA GLU A 36 -10.04 -0.09 -11.74
C GLU A 36 -9.91 1.23 -10.97
N ASN A 37 -10.30 1.24 -9.69
CA ASN A 37 -10.23 2.45 -8.88
C ASN A 37 -8.79 2.79 -8.53
N ALA A 38 -7.95 1.79 -8.21
CA ALA A 38 -6.53 2.01 -7.95
C ALA A 38 -5.82 2.72 -9.12
N ARG A 39 -6.16 2.38 -10.37
CA ARG A 39 -5.56 3.01 -11.56
C ARG A 39 -5.99 4.47 -11.77
N LYS A 40 -7.08 4.91 -11.14
CA LYS A 40 -7.64 6.27 -11.26
C LYS A 40 -7.38 7.12 -10.00
N ASP A 41 -6.81 6.53 -8.96
CA ASP A 41 -6.56 7.17 -7.68
C ASP A 41 -5.30 8.04 -7.74
N GLU A 42 -5.46 9.34 -7.41
CA GLU A 42 -4.36 10.32 -7.48
C GLU A 42 -3.21 9.98 -6.51
N TYR A 43 -3.51 9.37 -5.36
CA TYR A 43 -2.47 8.99 -4.41
C TYR A 43 -1.69 7.77 -4.90
N VAL A 44 -2.36 6.81 -5.54
CA VAL A 44 -1.69 5.66 -6.18
C VAL A 44 -0.76 6.09 -7.32
N TRP A 45 -1.08 7.17 -8.04
CA TRP A 45 -0.28 7.65 -9.17
C TRP A 45 1.18 7.94 -8.81
N ASP A 46 1.41 8.48 -7.61
CA ASP A 46 2.74 8.78 -7.11
C ASP A 46 3.62 7.54 -6.90
N TYR A 47 3.01 6.35 -6.88
CA TYR A 47 3.67 5.06 -6.65
C TYR A 47 3.72 4.18 -7.91
N LEU A 48 3.13 4.59 -9.04
CA LEU A 48 3.01 3.73 -10.23
C LEU A 48 4.35 3.25 -10.78
N THR A 49 5.39 4.06 -10.65
CA THR A 49 6.76 3.75 -11.10
C THR A 49 7.59 3.03 -10.04
N TYR A 50 7.06 2.83 -8.84
CA TYR A 50 7.78 2.22 -7.73
C TYR A 50 7.83 0.70 -7.93
N GLU A 51 8.94 0.11 -7.48
CA GLU A 51 9.16 -1.33 -7.54
C GLU A 51 8.19 -2.06 -6.60
N VAL A 52 7.54 -3.11 -7.09
CA VAL A 52 6.82 -4.06 -6.25
C VAL A 52 7.83 -5.03 -5.66
N ASP A 53 7.96 -5.06 -4.34
CA ASP A 53 8.92 -5.94 -3.66
C ASP A 53 8.30 -7.31 -3.31
N GLN A 54 6.99 -7.37 -3.06
CA GLN A 54 6.26 -8.59 -2.76
C GLN A 54 4.76 -8.44 -3.11
N TRP A 55 4.12 -9.54 -3.47
CA TRP A 55 2.67 -9.62 -3.57
C TRP A 55 2.15 -10.97 -3.06
N ILE A 56 0.92 -10.97 -2.54
CA ILE A 56 0.26 -12.13 -1.95
C ILE A 56 -1.19 -12.15 -2.42
N CYS A 57 -1.67 -13.29 -2.90
CA CYS A 57 -3.08 -13.48 -3.24
C CYS A 57 -3.80 -14.19 -2.08
N GLY A 58 -4.93 -13.66 -1.62
CA GLY A 58 -5.72 -14.24 -0.53
C GLY A 58 -7.12 -13.64 -0.47
N ASN A 59 -8.13 -14.45 -0.12
CA ASN A 59 -9.52 -14.01 0.03
C ASN A 59 -10.11 -13.22 -1.17
N HIS A 60 -9.73 -13.55 -2.41
CA HIS A 60 -10.13 -12.78 -3.62
C HIS A 60 -9.49 -11.39 -3.75
N TRP A 61 -8.57 -11.04 -2.86
CA TRP A 61 -7.75 -9.84 -2.90
C TRP A 61 -6.31 -10.17 -3.32
N THR A 62 -5.65 -9.17 -3.92
CA THR A 62 -4.20 -9.19 -4.16
C THR A 62 -3.56 -8.11 -3.32
N LEU A 63 -2.82 -8.51 -2.29
CA LEU A 63 -1.97 -7.62 -1.50
C LEU A 63 -0.68 -7.33 -2.28
N ILE A 64 -0.35 -6.05 -2.43
CA ILE A 64 0.81 -5.55 -3.16
C ILE A 64 1.62 -4.67 -2.22
N TYR A 65 2.88 -5.03 -2.00
CA TYR A 65 3.84 -4.18 -1.32
C TYR A 65 4.69 -3.45 -2.35
N VAL A 66 4.78 -2.12 -2.23
CA VAL A 66 5.66 -1.27 -3.04
C VAL A 66 6.81 -0.76 -2.20
N LYS A 67 8.00 -0.83 -2.76
CA LYS A 67 9.23 -0.47 -2.06
C LYS A 67 9.35 1.03 -1.93
N HIS A 68 9.48 1.52 -0.69
CA HIS A 68 9.65 2.95 -0.42
C HIS A 68 10.79 3.20 0.57
N TYR A 69 11.83 3.89 0.10
CA TYR A 69 13.08 4.06 0.85
C TYR A 69 13.16 5.32 1.73
N ALA A 70 12.17 6.22 1.68
CA ALA A 70 12.21 7.54 2.33
C ALA A 70 10.80 8.01 2.70
N TYR A 71 10.08 7.18 3.46
CA TYR A 71 8.67 7.43 3.76
C TYR A 71 8.46 8.35 4.97
N GLU A 72 9.48 8.52 5.82
CA GLU A 72 9.40 9.41 7.00
C GLU A 72 9.27 10.89 6.59
N ASP A 73 10.07 11.37 5.62
CA ASP A 73 10.01 12.76 5.14
C ASP A 73 8.67 13.10 4.48
N ARG A 74 8.09 12.13 3.76
CA ARG A 74 6.81 12.29 3.05
C ARG A 74 5.63 12.23 4.01
N LEU A 75 5.66 11.33 4.99
CA LEU A 75 4.64 11.26 6.03
C LEU A 75 4.67 12.46 6.96
N GLU A 76 5.85 12.94 7.34
CA GLU A 76 5.97 14.17 8.12
C GLU A 76 5.29 15.30 7.34
N THR A 77 5.59 15.48 6.05
CA THR A 77 4.95 16.52 5.23
C THR A 77 3.43 16.34 5.03
N CYS A 78 2.95 15.11 4.82
CA CYS A 78 1.53 14.83 4.57
C CYS A 78 0.66 14.85 5.83
N TYR A 79 1.23 14.59 7.01
CA TYR A 79 0.51 14.48 8.28
C TYR A 79 0.91 15.53 9.33
N TYR A 80 1.85 16.43 9.01
CA TYR A 80 2.37 17.50 9.89
C TYR A 80 1.27 18.29 10.61
N ASP A 81 0.22 18.65 9.89
CA ASP A 81 -0.90 19.46 10.39
C ASP A 81 -2.17 18.65 10.70
N SER A 82 -2.07 17.32 10.71
CA SER A 82 -3.15 16.46 11.16
C SER A 82 -2.78 15.92 12.54
N ASP A 83 -3.60 16.15 13.55
CA ASP A 83 -3.49 15.55 14.90
C ASP A 83 -3.46 13.99 14.89
N ARG A 84 -3.43 13.39 13.70
CA ARG A 84 -3.23 11.96 13.42
C ARG A 84 -1.77 11.52 13.62
N TRP A 85 -0.82 12.44 13.72
CA TRP A 85 0.61 12.12 13.83
C TRP A 85 1.15 12.37 15.24
N THR A 86 1.08 11.34 16.08
CA THR A 86 1.77 11.34 17.38
C THR A 86 2.71 10.15 17.48
N ARG A 87 3.70 10.22 18.39
CA ARG A 87 4.62 9.11 18.69
C ARG A 87 3.89 7.82 19.10
N GLU A 88 2.63 7.95 19.52
CA GLU A 88 1.72 6.89 19.97
C GLU A 88 0.78 6.38 18.86
N ASN A 89 0.48 7.19 17.83
CA ASN A 89 -0.36 6.86 16.68
C ASN A 89 0.47 6.75 15.40
N ARG A 90 1.35 5.76 15.33
CA ARG A 90 2.10 5.49 14.11
C ARG A 90 1.14 4.96 13.03
N PRO A 91 1.11 5.52 11.80
CA PRO A 91 0.27 5.00 10.70
C PRO A 91 0.79 3.68 10.12
N TYR A 92 1.86 3.13 10.70
CA TYR A 92 2.54 1.94 10.23
C TYR A 92 1.91 0.68 10.82
N LYS A 93 1.65 -0.29 9.95
CA LYS A 93 1.44 -1.70 10.32
C LYS A 93 2.72 -2.48 10.00
N SER A 94 3.00 -3.53 10.74
CA SER A 94 3.97 -4.54 10.31
C SER A 94 3.42 -5.35 9.14
N SER A 95 4.28 -6.00 8.34
CA SER A 95 3.81 -6.92 7.29
C SER A 95 2.92 -8.01 7.86
N TYR A 96 3.23 -8.52 9.05
CA TYR A 96 2.41 -9.50 9.77
C TYR A 96 0.97 -9.02 10.02
N GLU A 97 0.79 -7.77 10.44
CA GLU A 97 -0.54 -7.18 10.68
C GLU A 97 -1.32 -7.01 9.37
N VAL A 98 -0.65 -6.55 8.31
CA VAL A 98 -1.25 -6.39 6.98
C VAL A 98 -1.67 -7.74 6.37
N GLU A 99 -0.84 -8.78 6.51
CA GLU A 99 -1.19 -10.12 6.05
C GLU A 99 -2.36 -10.73 6.84
N LYS A 100 -2.48 -10.39 8.12
CA LYS A 100 -3.65 -10.78 8.92
C LYS A 100 -4.91 -10.07 8.45
N GLU A 101 -4.82 -8.79 8.10
CA GLU A 101 -5.92 -8.02 7.52
C GLU A 101 -6.39 -8.61 6.20
N LEU A 102 -5.46 -8.99 5.31
CA LEU A 102 -5.80 -9.69 4.06
C LEU A 102 -6.68 -10.93 4.31
N LYS A 103 -6.40 -11.68 5.37
CA LYS A 103 -7.19 -12.87 5.77
C LYS A 103 -8.55 -12.54 6.38
N CYS A 104 -8.78 -11.29 6.78
CA CYS A 104 -10.04 -10.80 7.32
C CYS A 104 -10.91 -10.09 6.28
N LEU A 105 -10.35 -9.73 5.12
CA LEU A 105 -11.12 -9.17 4.01
C LEU A 105 -12.03 -10.24 3.40
N SER A 106 -13.28 -9.87 3.10
CA SER A 106 -14.33 -10.71 2.50
C SER A 106 -14.70 -10.22 1.11
#